data_AF-A0A4R2KGE0-F1
#
_entry.id   AF-A0A4R2KGE0-F1
#
_cell.length_a   1.000
_cell.length_b   1.000
_cell.length_c   1.000
_cell.angle_alpha   90.00
_cell.angle_beta   90.00
_cell.angle_gamma   90.00
#
_symmetry.space_group_name_H-M   'P 1'
#
loop_
_entity.id
_entity.type
_entity.pdbx_description
1 polymer ?
#
loop_
_entity_poly.entity_id
_entity_poly.type
_entity_poly.pdbx_seq_one_letter_code
_entity_poly.pdbx_strand_id
1 'polypeptide(L)'
;MKNEYIRKTIIWLKMYSSLKMSVEILEEELEAQEGIKRGEISAIDFGKEKISQSYKFNSVVEDEAIENIDRIYLLIKQIETTKFTLKKIEKSISVLSEKERQLIELKYIDDQRLSWGEISKKIGYSIDHCQGYLKKHTLEKISVAIYGLDALSAIENAS
;
A
#
# COMPACT_ATOMS: atom_id res chain seq x y z
N MET A 1 -10.38 12.98 -18.34
CA MET A 1 -9.94 13.37 -16.98
C MET A 1 -10.75 12.69 -15.87
N LYS A 2 -12.07 12.93 -15.69
CA LYS A 2 -12.92 12.25 -14.68
C LYS A 2 -12.70 10.74 -14.53
N ASN A 3 -12.60 10.05 -15.67
CA ASN A 3 -12.45 8.60 -15.70
C ASN A 3 -11.08 8.12 -15.16
N GLU A 4 -10.03 8.94 -15.19
CA GLU A 4 -8.70 8.53 -14.76
C GLU A 4 -8.60 8.37 -13.23
N TYR A 5 -9.03 9.38 -12.47
CA TYR A 5 -8.99 9.30 -11.00
C TYR A 5 -9.92 8.22 -10.46
N ILE A 6 -11.09 8.03 -11.08
CA ILE A 6 -12.01 6.93 -10.74
C ILE A 6 -11.34 5.57 -11.05
N ARG A 7 -10.68 5.41 -12.20
CA ARG A 7 -9.94 4.18 -12.53
C ARG A 7 -8.82 3.91 -11.54
N LYS A 8 -7.99 4.91 -11.21
CA LYS A 8 -6.92 4.79 -10.21
C LYS A 8 -7.48 4.40 -8.84
N THR A 9 -8.59 5.01 -8.44
CA THR A 9 -9.31 4.68 -7.20
C THR A 9 -9.74 3.21 -7.18
N ILE A 10 -10.37 2.73 -8.26
CA ILE A 10 -10.78 1.31 -8.36
C ILE A 10 -9.57 0.37 -8.24
N ILE A 11 -8.45 0.72 -8.87
CA ILE A 11 -7.21 -0.08 -8.78
C ILE A 11 -6.72 -0.12 -7.32
N TRP A 12 -6.65 1.03 -6.64
CA TRP A 12 -6.21 1.11 -5.25
C TRP A 12 -7.10 0.30 -4.31
N LEU A 13 -8.43 0.39 -4.47
CA LEU A 13 -9.38 -0.39 -3.68
C LEU A 13 -9.19 -1.90 -3.89
N LYS A 14 -9.03 -2.33 -5.15
CA LYS A 14 -8.77 -3.75 -5.48
C LYS A 14 -7.45 -4.28 -4.98
N MET A 15 -6.45 -3.42 -4.85
CA MET A 15 -5.13 -3.79 -4.36
C MET A 15 -5.02 -3.67 -2.84
N TYR A 16 -6.08 -3.24 -2.13
CA TYR A 16 -6.02 -3.00 -0.69
C TYR A 16 -5.46 -4.20 0.10
N SER A 17 -6.03 -5.40 -0.09
CA SER A 17 -5.58 -6.62 0.59
C SER A 17 -4.15 -6.99 0.22
N SER A 18 -3.77 -6.85 -1.05
CA SER A 18 -2.40 -7.11 -1.53
C SER A 18 -1.39 -6.10 -0.98
N LEU A 19 -1.75 -4.82 -0.87
CA LEU A 19 -0.90 -3.80 -0.26
C LEU A 19 -0.70 -4.05 1.22
N LYS A 20 -1.74 -4.51 1.93
CA LYS A 20 -1.64 -4.90 3.34
C LYS A 20 -0.67 -6.07 3.52
N MET A 21 -0.85 -7.13 2.73
CA MET A 21 0.05 -8.28 2.71
C MET A 21 1.48 -7.87 2.33
N SER A 22 1.63 -6.94 1.37
CA SER A 22 2.95 -6.44 0.97
C SER A 22 3.66 -5.71 2.11
N VAL A 23 2.94 -4.97 2.97
CA VAL A 23 3.55 -4.36 4.16
C VAL A 23 4.05 -5.43 5.11
N GLU A 24 3.23 -6.45 5.40
CA GLU A 24 3.60 -7.55 6.29
C GLU A 24 4.87 -8.26 5.79
N ILE A 25 4.92 -8.60 4.49
CA ILE A 25 6.09 -9.25 3.88
C ILE A 25 7.35 -8.35 3.95
N LEU A 26 7.21 -7.05 3.67
CA LEU A 26 8.36 -6.14 3.70
C LEU A 26 8.88 -5.92 5.13
N GLU A 27 8.01 -5.92 6.14
CA GLU A 27 8.39 -5.84 7.54
C GLU A 27 9.14 -7.10 7.99
N GLU A 28 8.68 -8.29 7.57
CA GLU A 28 9.39 -9.55 7.80
C GLU A 28 10.77 -9.56 7.11
N GLU A 29 10.89 -9.04 5.88
CA GLU A 29 12.19 -8.93 5.18
C GLU A 29 13.14 -7.97 5.92
N LEU A 30 12.63 -6.85 6.42
CA LEU A 30 13.40 -5.89 7.20
C LEU A 30 13.91 -6.52 8.51
N GLU A 31 13.05 -7.24 9.24
CA GLU A 31 13.43 -7.93 10.48
C GLU A 31 14.52 -8.98 10.21
N ALA A 32 14.40 -9.74 9.13
CA ALA A 32 15.41 -10.73 8.73
C ALA A 32 16.77 -10.08 8.46
N GLN A 33 16.82 -8.95 7.74
CA GLN A 33 18.06 -8.22 7.47
C GLN A 33 18.70 -7.62 8.73
N GLU A 34 17.89 -7.07 9.64
CA GLU A 34 18.39 -6.58 10.93
C GLU A 34 18.89 -7.73 11.83
N GLY A 35 18.27 -8.89 11.76
CA GLY A 35 18.70 -10.11 12.44
C GLY A 35 20.06 -10.59 11.96
N ILE A 36 20.28 -10.64 10.64
CA ILE A 36 21.57 -10.97 10.01
C ILE A 36 22.66 -10.00 10.48
N LYS A 37 22.39 -8.68 10.41
CA LYS A 37 23.33 -7.65 10.87
C LYS A 37 23.73 -7.81 12.34
N ARG A 38 22.79 -8.18 13.22
CA ARG A 38 23.09 -8.48 14.63
C ARG A 38 23.98 -9.72 14.79
N GLY A 39 23.75 -10.76 13.99
CA GLY A 39 24.56 -11.98 13.96
C GLY A 39 25.99 -11.73 13.48
N GLU A 40 26.18 -10.97 12.41
CA GLU A 40 27.49 -10.58 11.86
C GLU A 40 28.32 -9.81 12.88
N ILE A 41 27.72 -8.83 13.58
CA ILE A 41 28.39 -8.06 14.63
C ILE A 41 28.83 -8.96 15.80
N SER A 42 28.07 -10.02 16.11
CA SER A 42 28.41 -10.97 17.18
C SER A 42 29.50 -11.99 16.80
N ALA A 43 29.72 -12.22 15.50
CA ALA A 43 30.72 -13.16 14.99
C ALA A 43 32.12 -12.54 14.83
N ILE A 44 32.29 -11.24 15.07
CA ILE A 44 33.60 -10.58 15.10
C ILE A 44 34.27 -10.90 16.45
N ASP A 45 34.91 -12.06 16.53
CA ASP A 45 35.82 -12.41 17.62
C ASP A 45 37.12 -11.61 17.46
N PHE A 46 37.33 -10.59 18.31
CA PHE A 46 38.58 -9.80 18.36
C PHE A 46 39.77 -10.58 18.96
N GLY A 47 39.69 -11.91 18.98
CA GLY A 47 40.73 -12.82 19.44
C GLY A 47 41.79 -13.09 18.37
N LYS A 48 42.88 -12.32 18.44
CA LYS A 48 44.23 -12.59 17.90
C LYS A 48 44.54 -12.22 16.44
N GLU A 49 45.50 -11.29 16.35
CA GLU A 49 46.72 -11.30 15.52
C GLU A 49 46.87 -10.36 14.32
N LYS A 50 47.85 -9.46 14.51
CA LYS A 50 48.80 -8.83 13.59
C LYS A 50 48.28 -8.10 12.35
N ILE A 51 48.30 -6.78 12.53
CA ILE A 51 48.37 -5.67 11.56
C ILE A 51 49.32 -5.98 10.39
N SER A 52 48.81 -6.45 9.26
CA SER A 52 49.40 -6.19 7.93
C SER A 52 48.44 -6.60 6.81
N GLN A 53 48.17 -5.67 5.87
CA GLN A 53 47.30 -5.77 4.67
C GLN A 53 45.78 -5.56 4.87
N SER A 54 45.35 -4.43 5.44
CA SER A 54 43.92 -4.15 5.70
C SER A 54 43.20 -3.26 4.67
N TYR A 55 43.86 -2.68 3.65
CA TYR A 55 43.16 -1.76 2.73
C TYR A 55 42.14 -2.44 1.80
N LYS A 56 42.45 -3.62 1.24
CA LYS A 56 41.50 -4.36 0.39
C LYS A 56 40.41 -5.08 1.19
N PHE A 57 40.75 -5.57 2.39
CA PHE A 57 39.80 -6.25 3.26
C PHE A 57 38.80 -5.28 3.87
N ASN A 58 39.26 -4.08 4.29
CA ASN A 58 38.36 -3.03 4.77
C ASN A 58 37.45 -2.53 3.65
N SER A 59 37.94 -2.34 2.42
CA SER A 59 37.09 -1.90 1.29
C SER A 59 35.93 -2.86 1.06
N VAL A 60 36.16 -4.17 0.98
CA VAL A 60 35.07 -5.15 0.72
C VAL A 60 34.04 -5.17 1.85
N VAL A 61 34.49 -5.10 3.11
CA VAL A 61 33.59 -5.07 4.29
C VAL A 61 32.83 -3.74 4.39
N GLU A 62 33.47 -2.62 4.06
CA GLU A 62 32.83 -1.29 4.02
C GLU A 62 31.82 -1.21 2.87
N ASP A 63 32.15 -1.74 1.69
CA ASP A 63 31.26 -1.79 0.53
C ASP A 63 30.01 -2.65 0.83
N GLU A 64 30.19 -3.83 1.43
CA GLU A 64 29.09 -4.70 1.86
C GLU A 64 28.23 -4.05 2.96
N ALA A 65 28.86 -3.33 3.90
CA ALA A 65 28.14 -2.58 4.93
C ALA A 65 27.31 -1.42 4.33
N ILE A 66 27.84 -0.72 3.32
CA ILE A 66 27.12 0.35 2.61
C ILE A 66 25.93 -0.22 1.85
N GLU A 67 26.12 -1.31 1.09
CA GLU A 67 25.04 -1.97 0.33
C GLU A 67 23.91 -2.44 1.26
N ASN A 68 24.25 -2.99 2.43
CA ASN A 68 23.26 -3.42 3.42
C ASN A 68 22.49 -2.23 4.04
N ILE A 69 23.16 -1.09 4.30
CA ILE A 69 22.50 0.13 4.79
C ILE A 69 21.52 0.66 3.75
N ASP A 70 21.94 0.71 2.48
CA ASP A 70 21.09 1.18 1.38
C ASP A 70 19.86 0.28 1.20
N ARG A 71 20.03 -1.04 1.32
CA ARG A 71 18.92 -1.99 1.23
C ARG A 71 17.90 -1.83 2.35
N ILE A 72 18.35 -1.70 3.59
CA ILE A 72 17.49 -1.45 4.76
C ILE A 72 16.72 -0.13 4.56
N TYR A 73 17.41 0.92 4.12
CA TYR A 73 16.78 2.21 3.86
C TYR A 73 15.69 2.12 2.78
N LEU A 74 15.93 1.38 1.70
CA LEU A 74 14.95 1.15 0.64
C LEU A 74 13.71 0.40 1.15
N LEU A 75 13.89 -0.64 1.96
CA LEU A 75 12.78 -1.39 2.56
C LEU A 75 11.92 -0.49 3.46
N ILE A 76 12.55 0.27 4.36
CA ILE A 76 11.84 1.22 5.24
C ILE A 76 11.00 2.19 4.41
N LYS A 77 11.60 2.78 3.37
CA LYS A 77 10.90 3.72 2.49
C LYS A 77 9.72 3.07 1.75
N GLN A 78 9.87 1.83 1.31
CA GLN A 78 8.79 1.08 0.66
C GLN A 78 7.64 0.78 1.63
N ILE A 79 7.96 0.35 2.85
CA ILE A 79 6.98 0.12 3.93
C ILE A 79 6.21 1.41 4.21
N GLU A 80 6.91 2.51 4.45
CA GLU A 80 6.31 3.81 4.77
C GLU A 80 5.38 4.29 3.64
N THR A 81 5.84 4.20 2.39
CA THR A 81 5.05 4.62 1.22
C THR A 81 3.80 3.76 1.05
N THR A 82 3.91 2.45 1.27
CA THR A 82 2.80 1.51 1.15
C THR A 82 1.79 1.70 2.28
N LYS A 83 2.26 1.84 3.53
CA LYS A 83 1.42 2.19 4.69
C LYS A 83 0.71 3.52 4.53
N PHE A 84 1.40 4.52 3.99
CA PHE A 84 0.78 5.83 3.69
C PHE A 84 -0.36 5.68 2.68
N THR A 85 -0.16 4.87 1.64
CA THR A 85 -1.19 4.57 0.64
C THR A 85 -2.39 3.86 1.25
N LEU A 86 -2.17 2.82 2.07
CA LEU A 86 -3.22 2.13 2.83
C LEU A 86 -4.01 3.11 3.70
N LYS A 87 -3.32 3.95 4.46
CA LYS A 87 -3.94 4.96 5.33
C LYS A 87 -4.81 5.95 4.53
N LYS A 88 -4.40 6.32 3.31
CA LYS A 88 -5.24 7.15 2.43
C LYS A 88 -6.51 6.43 2.02
N ILE A 89 -6.42 5.14 1.66
CA ILE A 89 -7.59 4.32 1.31
C ILE A 89 -8.53 4.23 2.51
N GLU A 90 -8.05 3.83 3.68
CA GLU A 90 -8.86 3.70 4.91
C GLU A 90 -9.57 5.01 5.29
N LYS A 91 -8.84 6.13 5.27
CA LYS A 91 -9.42 7.45 5.55
C LYS A 91 -10.42 7.89 4.49
N SER A 92 -10.20 7.54 3.22
CA SER A 92 -11.16 7.90 2.16
C SER A 92 -12.48 7.14 2.31
N ILE A 93 -12.42 5.87 2.75
CA ILE A 93 -13.60 5.04 3.02
C ILE A 93 -14.32 5.53 4.28
N SER A 94 -13.62 6.14 5.24
CA SER A 94 -14.24 6.62 6.47
C SER A 94 -15.21 7.78 6.30
N VAL A 95 -15.11 8.51 5.19
CA VAL A 95 -16.03 9.61 4.83
C VAL A 95 -17.36 9.11 4.25
N LEU A 96 -17.43 7.83 3.88
CA LEU A 96 -18.61 7.24 3.26
C LEU A 96 -19.71 6.95 4.27
N SER A 97 -20.97 7.04 3.81
CA SER A 97 -22.08 6.47 4.55
C SER A 97 -21.96 4.94 4.64
N GLU A 98 -22.68 4.33 5.59
CA GLU A 98 -22.65 2.88 5.79
C GLU A 98 -22.95 2.09 4.50
N LYS A 99 -23.97 2.51 3.73
CA LYS A 99 -24.34 1.83 2.47
C LYS A 99 -23.31 2.01 1.36
N GLU A 100 -22.68 3.18 1.28
CA GLU A 100 -21.59 3.45 0.33
C GLU A 100 -20.36 2.61 0.68
N ARG A 101 -20.00 2.55 1.97
CA ARG A 101 -18.91 1.70 2.47
C ARG A 101 -19.16 0.22 2.15
N GLN A 102 -20.35 -0.28 2.50
CA GLN A 102 -20.73 -1.68 2.25
C GLN A 102 -20.65 -2.04 0.76
N LEU A 103 -21.04 -1.11 -0.14
CA LEU A 103 -20.88 -1.30 -1.59
C LEU A 103 -19.41 -1.45 -1.99
N ILE A 104 -18.55 -0.59 -1.48
CA ILE A 104 -17.13 -0.58 -1.86
C ILE A 104 -16.41 -1.80 -1.32
N GLU A 105 -16.67 -2.16 -0.07
CA GLU A 105 -16.12 -3.36 0.56
C GLU A 105 -16.49 -4.59 -0.25
N LEU A 106 -17.78 -4.85 -0.45
CA LEU A 106 -18.27 -6.03 -1.17
C LEU A 106 -17.85 -6.09 -2.64
N LYS A 107 -17.66 -4.94 -3.30
CA LYS A 107 -17.41 -4.91 -4.75
C LYS A 107 -15.93 -4.86 -5.11
N TYR A 108 -15.13 -4.18 -4.30
CA TYR A 108 -13.78 -3.79 -4.68
C TYR A 108 -12.71 -4.22 -3.70
N ILE A 109 -13.04 -4.46 -2.42
CA ILE A 109 -12.04 -4.80 -1.40
C ILE A 109 -12.10 -6.29 -1.06
N ASP A 110 -13.30 -6.82 -0.88
CA ASP A 110 -13.49 -8.24 -0.58
C ASP A 110 -13.05 -9.11 -1.76
N ASP A 111 -12.33 -10.19 -1.44
CA ASP A 111 -11.89 -11.17 -2.43
C ASP A 111 -13.07 -11.98 -3.02
N GLN A 112 -14.21 -11.94 -2.35
CA GLN A 112 -15.46 -12.51 -2.84
C GLN A 112 -15.95 -11.66 -4.01
N ARG A 113 -15.76 -12.15 -5.24
CA ARG A 113 -16.21 -11.50 -6.48
C ARG A 113 -17.73 -11.54 -6.62
N LEU A 114 -18.44 -10.78 -5.79
CA LEU A 114 -19.88 -10.74 -5.80
C LEU A 114 -20.43 -10.05 -7.07
N SER A 115 -21.47 -10.66 -7.61
CA SER A 115 -22.30 -10.08 -8.66
C SER A 115 -23.08 -8.88 -8.12
N TRP A 116 -23.51 -8.00 -9.01
CA TRP A 116 -24.33 -6.86 -8.60
C TRP A 116 -25.69 -7.26 -8.01
N GLY A 117 -26.23 -8.43 -8.39
CA GLY A 117 -27.44 -8.97 -7.79
C GLY A 117 -27.24 -9.40 -6.34
N GLU A 118 -26.11 -10.04 -6.02
CA GLU A 118 -25.77 -10.40 -4.64
C GLU A 118 -25.50 -9.18 -3.77
N ILE A 119 -24.80 -8.18 -4.32
CA ILE A 119 -24.53 -6.91 -3.64
C ILE A 119 -25.84 -6.16 -3.38
N SER A 120 -26.71 -6.07 -4.39
CA SER A 120 -28.04 -5.44 -4.27
C SER A 120 -28.85 -6.06 -3.14
N LYS A 121 -28.87 -7.40 -3.04
CA LYS A 121 -29.54 -8.12 -1.95
C LYS A 121 -28.94 -7.81 -0.57
N LYS A 122 -27.61 -7.75 -0.46
CA LYS A 122 -26.91 -7.46 0.81
C LYS A 122 -27.11 -6.00 1.28
N ILE A 123 -27.17 -5.06 0.34
CA ILE A 123 -27.27 -3.63 0.64
C ILE A 123 -28.72 -3.17 0.81
N GLY A 124 -29.68 -3.84 0.14
CA GLY A 124 -31.10 -3.50 0.20
C GLY A 124 -31.53 -2.44 -0.82
N TYR A 125 -30.77 -2.27 -1.91
CA TYR A 125 -31.12 -1.38 -3.03
C TYR A 125 -31.31 -2.17 -4.31
N SER A 126 -31.98 -1.58 -5.31
CA SER A 126 -32.06 -2.18 -6.64
C SER A 126 -30.67 -2.26 -7.30
N ILE A 127 -30.51 -3.21 -8.22
CA ILE A 127 -29.26 -3.38 -8.98
C ILE A 127 -28.87 -2.09 -9.69
N ASP A 128 -29.84 -1.43 -10.34
CA ASP A 128 -29.62 -0.18 -11.06
C ASP A 128 -29.19 0.96 -10.14
N HIS A 129 -29.76 1.03 -8.94
CA HIS A 129 -29.37 2.03 -7.96
C HIS A 129 -27.94 1.80 -7.45
N CYS A 130 -27.56 0.54 -7.18
CA CYS A 130 -26.19 0.17 -6.80
C CYS A 130 -25.19 0.50 -7.93
N GLN A 131 -25.48 0.08 -9.17
CA GLN A 131 -24.57 0.19 -10.30
C GLN A 131 -24.44 1.62 -10.84
N GLY A 132 -25.56 2.31 -10.95
CA GLY A 132 -25.64 3.62 -11.59
C GLY A 132 -25.29 4.74 -10.63
N TYR A 133 -26.10 4.91 -9.60
CA TYR A 133 -26.00 6.06 -8.71
C TYR A 133 -24.96 5.84 -7.60
N LEU A 134 -25.17 4.80 -6.78
CA LEU A 134 -24.40 4.61 -5.56
C LEU A 134 -22.92 4.39 -5.86
N LYS A 135 -22.59 3.50 -6.80
CA LYS A 135 -21.20 3.27 -7.26
C LYS A 135 -20.53 4.56 -7.73
N LYS A 136 -21.17 5.30 -8.65
CA LYS A 136 -20.57 6.49 -9.27
C LYS A 136 -20.25 7.55 -8.21
N HIS A 137 -21.23 7.90 -7.40
CA HIS A 137 -21.10 8.90 -6.35
C HIS A 137 -20.05 8.50 -5.30
N THR A 138 -20.05 7.22 -4.91
CA THR A 138 -19.09 6.72 -3.92
C THR A 138 -17.65 6.80 -4.44
N LEU A 139 -17.41 6.39 -5.69
CA LEU A 139 -16.07 6.44 -6.29
C LEU A 139 -15.60 7.88 -6.51
N GLU A 140 -16.52 8.80 -6.86
CA GLU A 140 -16.21 10.24 -6.95
C GLU A 140 -15.76 10.77 -5.58
N LYS A 141 -16.51 10.50 -4.50
CA LYS A 141 -16.14 10.89 -3.12
C LYS A 141 -14.78 10.37 -2.70
N ILE A 142 -14.52 9.07 -2.91
CA ILE A 142 -13.22 8.47 -2.58
C ILE A 142 -12.11 9.15 -3.38
N SER A 143 -12.31 9.35 -4.69
CA SER A 143 -11.28 9.95 -5.55
C SER A 143 -10.93 11.37 -5.11
N VAL A 144 -11.92 12.17 -4.69
CA VAL A 144 -11.69 13.51 -4.14
C VAL A 144 -10.97 13.42 -2.80
N ALA A 145 -11.32 12.47 -1.92
CA ALA A 145 -10.63 12.30 -0.65
C ALA A 145 -9.15 11.87 -0.84
N ILE A 146 -8.83 11.11 -1.89
CA ILE A 146 -7.47 10.64 -2.16
C ILE A 146 -6.64 11.68 -2.91
N TYR A 147 -7.22 12.37 -3.90
CA TYR A 147 -6.48 13.21 -4.85
C TYR A 147 -6.81 14.71 -4.74
N GLY A 148 -7.78 15.10 -3.91
CA GLY A 148 -8.12 16.49 -3.65
C GLY A 148 -8.68 17.23 -4.86
N LEU A 149 -8.22 18.47 -5.04
CA LEU A 149 -8.71 19.41 -6.06
C LEU A 149 -8.49 18.92 -7.49
N ASP A 150 -7.45 18.13 -7.74
CA ASP A 150 -7.18 17.56 -9.06
C ASP A 150 -8.30 16.62 -9.50
N ALA A 151 -8.79 15.78 -8.59
CA ALA A 151 -9.93 14.91 -8.88
C ALA A 151 -11.24 15.71 -8.99
N LEU A 152 -11.44 16.71 -8.13
CA LEU A 152 -12.65 17.54 -8.14
C LEU A 152 -12.80 18.30 -9.47
N SER A 153 -11.77 19.02 -9.88
CA SER A 153 -11.75 19.75 -11.16
C SER A 153 -11.95 18.80 -12.35
N ALA A 154 -11.36 17.60 -12.32
CA ALA A 154 -11.54 16.60 -13.35
C ALA A 154 -13.00 16.08 -13.44
N ILE A 155 -13.72 16.03 -12.31
CA ILE A 155 -15.12 15.61 -12.23
C ILE A 155 -16.05 16.71 -12.76
N GLU A 156 -15.83 17.96 -12.36
CA GLU A 156 -16.63 19.13 -12.78
C GLU A 156 -16.55 19.36 -14.28
N ASN A 157 -15.34 19.28 -14.86
CA ASN A 157 -15.13 19.48 -16.30
C ASN A 157 -15.70 18.37 -17.21
N ALA A 158 -16.26 17.31 -16.63
CA ALA A 158 -16.82 16.16 -17.35
C ALA A 158 -18.31 15.91 -17.06
N SER A 159 -18.94 16.84 -16.34
CA SER A 159 -20.36 16.87 -16.01
C SER A 159 -21.08 17.88 -16.91
#